data_AF-A0A9P6BXB9-F1
#
_entry.id   AF-A0A9P6BXB9-F1
#
_cell.length_a   1.000
_cell.length_b   1.000
_cell.length_c   1.000
_cell.angle_alpha   90.00
_cell.angle_beta   90.00
_cell.angle_gamma   90.00
#
_symmetry.space_group_name_H-M   'P 1'
#
loop_
_entity.id
_entity.type
_entity.pdbx_description
1 polymer ?
#
loop_
_entity_poly.entity_id
_entity_poly.type
_entity_poly.pdbx_seq_one_letter_code
_entity_poly.pdbx_strand_id
1 'polypeptide(L)'
;TYGFRLWYFGGAPLSKPLSTLCTMQHNAAIWITGGFRTSPTGALEVIAGLIPIHLHISKLARRTELHAATVPPSHAIRSLVQKNPLSTPSLQLIKDLQTFHSPITDIDRGLADIIDSFNPLSPAHLPGSCILDLFPNQVSFHHLPSRNAPKADI
;
A
#
# COMPACT_ATOMS: atom_id res chain seq x y z
N THR A 1 9.73 7.96 0.34
CA THR A 1 8.26 7.98 0.46
C THR A 1 7.67 6.64 0.88
N TYR A 2 8.18 5.48 0.45
CA TYR A 2 7.60 4.15 0.76
C TYR A 2 7.36 3.80 2.24
N GLY A 3 8.10 4.37 3.19
CA GLY A 3 7.97 4.06 4.62
C GLY A 3 6.97 4.93 5.40
N PHE A 4 6.35 5.95 4.80
CA PHE A 4 5.54 6.91 5.56
C PHE A 4 4.35 6.26 6.27
N ARG A 5 3.76 5.24 5.63
CA ARG A 5 2.56 4.56 6.13
C ARG A 5 2.82 3.82 7.44
N LEU A 6 4.08 3.48 7.76
CA LEU A 6 4.46 2.84 9.02
C LEU A 6 4.25 3.75 10.25
N TRP A 7 4.36 5.06 10.08
CA TRP A 7 4.21 6.04 11.16
C TRP A 7 3.06 7.02 10.94
N TYR A 8 2.46 7.05 9.74
CA TYR A 8 1.32 7.88 9.39
C TYR A 8 0.04 7.05 9.23
N PHE A 9 -0.76 6.97 10.30
CA PHE A 9 -2.07 6.34 10.32
C PHE A 9 -2.92 6.91 11.46
N GLY A 10 -4.25 6.75 11.38
CA GLY A 10 -5.16 7.18 12.44
C GLY A 10 -4.84 6.51 13.78
N GLY A 11 -4.42 7.29 14.77
CA GLY A 11 -4.01 6.83 16.10
C GLY A 11 -2.51 6.91 16.40
N ALA A 12 -1.67 7.22 15.42
CA ALA A 12 -0.22 7.38 15.63
C ALA A 12 0.14 8.75 16.27
N PRO A 13 1.21 8.85 17.08
CA PRO A 13 1.72 10.12 17.56
C PRO A 13 2.47 10.88 16.44
N LEU A 14 1.75 11.75 15.74
CA LEU A 14 2.23 12.42 14.51
C LEU A 14 3.04 13.71 14.75
N SER A 15 3.01 14.29 15.96
CA SER A 15 3.52 15.65 16.20
C SER A 15 5.02 15.80 15.91
N LYS A 16 5.85 14.89 16.43
CA LYS A 16 7.32 14.92 16.27
C LYS A 16 7.79 14.65 14.83
N PRO A 17 7.34 13.57 14.14
CA PRO A 17 7.77 13.35 12.76
C PRO A 17 7.27 14.45 11.83
N LEU A 18 6.05 14.96 12.02
CA LEU A 18 5.54 16.07 11.22
C LEU A 18 6.30 17.38 11.45
N SER A 19 6.60 17.74 12.70
CA SER A 19 7.36 18.97 12.98
C SER A 19 8.76 18.94 12.36
N THR A 20 9.41 17.77 12.39
CA THR A 20 10.72 17.55 11.76
C THR A 20 10.63 17.74 10.25
N LEU A 21 9.61 17.15 9.61
CA LEU A 21 9.39 17.29 8.18
C LEU A 21 9.03 18.73 7.77
N CYS A 22 8.20 19.43 8.56
CA CYS A 22 7.92 20.86 8.34
C CYS A 22 9.22 21.69 8.38
N THR A 23 10.09 21.42 9.34
CA THR A 23 11.38 22.12 9.49
C THR A 23 12.29 21.85 8.29
N MET A 24 12.35 20.60 7.83
CA MET A 24 13.13 20.23 6.63
C MET A 24 12.58 20.91 5.37
N GLN A 25 11.26 20.95 5.19
CA GLN A 25 10.63 21.61 4.05
C GLN A 25 10.82 23.13 4.10
N HIS A 26 10.69 23.75 5.27
CA HIS A 26 10.98 25.19 5.45
C HIS A 26 12.40 25.54 5.05
N ASN A 27 13.38 24.75 5.51
CA ASN A 27 14.77 24.92 5.10
C ASN A 27 14.91 24.74 3.59
N ALA A 28 14.34 23.69 2.99
CA ALA A 28 14.39 23.50 1.54
C ALA A 28 13.78 24.69 0.78
N ALA A 29 12.65 25.23 1.25
CA ALA A 29 11.99 26.39 0.66
C ALA A 29 12.89 27.63 0.71
N ILE A 30 13.56 27.90 1.84
CA ILE A 30 14.56 28.98 1.95
C ILE A 30 15.65 28.85 0.89
N TRP A 31 16.18 27.64 0.68
CA TRP A 31 17.26 27.40 -0.27
C TRP A 31 16.81 27.60 -1.73
N ILE A 32 15.56 27.25 -2.04
CA ILE A 32 14.97 27.44 -3.37
C ILE A 32 14.71 28.93 -3.65
N THR A 33 14.11 29.65 -2.70
CA THR A 33 13.67 31.03 -2.92
C THR A 33 14.71 32.09 -2.56
N GLY A 34 15.80 31.70 -1.86
CA GLY A 34 16.72 32.64 -1.24
C GLY A 34 16.09 33.46 -0.11
N GLY A 35 15.05 32.92 0.54
CA GLY A 35 14.28 33.61 1.59
C GLY A 35 15.06 33.78 2.90
N PHE A 36 14.53 34.58 3.83
CA PHE A 36 15.13 34.72 5.16
C PHE A 36 14.72 33.57 6.08
N ARG A 37 15.52 33.32 7.13
CA ARG A 37 15.18 32.33 8.17
C ARG A 37 13.86 32.62 8.89
N THR A 38 13.50 33.90 8.99
CA THR A 38 12.28 34.41 9.63
C THR A 38 11.10 34.53 8.68
N SER A 39 11.28 34.26 7.39
CA SER A 39 10.18 34.31 6.42
C SER A 39 9.10 33.28 6.79
N PRO A 40 7.81 33.61 6.64
CA PRO A 40 6.74 32.66 6.93
C PRO A 40 6.82 31.44 6.02
N THR A 41 6.73 30.22 6.59
CA THR A 41 6.83 28.96 5.84
C THR A 41 5.80 28.88 4.70
N GLY A 42 4.54 29.25 4.95
CA GLY A 42 3.51 29.22 3.92
C GLY A 42 3.79 30.16 2.74
N ALA A 43 4.41 31.31 2.98
CA ALA A 43 4.80 32.23 1.90
C ALA A 43 5.94 31.63 1.07
N LEU A 44 6.95 31.07 1.73
CA LEU A 44 8.07 30.40 1.06
C LEU A 44 7.61 29.19 0.25
N GLU A 45 6.69 28.39 0.78
CA GLU A 45 6.11 27.24 0.08
C GLU A 45 5.39 27.67 -1.20
N VAL A 46 4.57 28.72 -1.14
CA VAL A 46 3.85 29.24 -2.30
C VAL A 46 4.80 29.78 -3.37
N ILE A 47 5.82 30.56 -2.97
CA ILE A 47 6.82 31.12 -3.90
C ILE A 47 7.68 30.00 -4.52
N ALA A 48 8.02 28.97 -3.73
CA ALA A 48 8.78 27.80 -4.20
C ALA A 48 7.93 26.81 -5.02
N GLY A 49 6.61 26.97 -5.08
CA GLY A 49 5.70 26.01 -5.71
C GLY A 49 5.63 24.66 -4.96
N LEU A 50 5.91 24.65 -3.66
CA LEU A 50 5.86 23.46 -2.82
C LEU A 50 4.46 23.28 -2.21
N ILE A 51 3.97 22.04 -2.20
CA ILE A 51 2.74 21.68 -1.47
C ILE A 51 3.09 21.61 0.02
N PRO A 52 2.30 22.23 0.92
CA PRO A 52 2.50 22.09 2.37
C PRO A 52 2.64 20.62 2.80
N ILE A 53 3.64 20.32 3.61
CA ILE A 53 4.05 18.93 3.88
C ILE A 53 2.93 18.04 4.42
N HIS A 54 2.05 18.59 5.26
CA HIS A 54 0.93 17.87 5.83
C HIS A 54 -0.06 17.42 4.73
N LEU A 55 -0.37 18.31 3.77
CA LEU A 55 -1.19 17.99 2.61
C LEU A 55 -0.50 16.97 1.69
N HIS A 56 0.82 17.08 1.53
CA HIS A 56 1.58 16.12 0.73
C HIS A 56 1.48 14.70 1.31
N ILE A 57 1.59 14.56 2.65
CA ILE A 57 1.46 13.26 3.32
C ILE A 57 0.01 12.75 3.22
N SER A 58 -1.00 13.60 3.40
CA SER A 58 -2.41 13.21 3.20
C SER A 58 -2.68 12.74 1.76
N LYS A 59 -2.09 13.40 0.77
CA LYS A 59 -2.14 12.97 -0.64
C LYS A 59 -1.49 11.59 -0.83
N LEU A 60 -0.35 11.34 -0.20
CA LEU A 60 0.31 10.02 -0.25
C LEU A 60 -0.55 8.95 0.40
N ALA A 61 -1.19 9.24 1.55
CA ALA A 61 -2.12 8.33 2.22
C ALA A 61 -3.28 7.95 1.31
N ARG A 62 -3.95 8.95 0.71
CA ARG A 62 -5.05 8.71 -0.24
C ARG A 62 -4.60 7.89 -1.45
N ARG A 63 -3.39 8.14 -1.95
CA ARG A 63 -2.82 7.34 -3.03
C ARG A 63 -2.62 5.88 -2.62
N THR A 64 -2.17 5.61 -1.40
CA THR A 64 -2.02 4.22 -0.91
C THR A 64 -3.35 3.50 -0.77
N GLU A 65 -4.41 4.22 -0.34
CA GLU A 65 -5.78 3.68 -0.29
C GLU A 65 -6.28 3.33 -1.70
N LEU A 66 -6.11 4.25 -2.65
CA LEU A 66 -6.49 4.00 -4.05
C LEU A 66 -5.71 2.84 -4.66
N HIS A 67 -4.41 2.73 -4.41
CA HIS A 67 -3.61 1.58 -4.86
C HIS A 67 -4.17 0.27 -4.29
N ALA A 68 -4.51 0.25 -3.00
CA ALA A 68 -5.14 -0.91 -2.38
C ALA A 68 -6.52 -1.21 -2.99
N ALA A 69 -7.23 -0.22 -3.55
CA ALA A 69 -8.50 -0.39 -4.26
C ALA A 69 -8.34 -0.96 -5.68
N THR A 70 -7.33 -0.50 -6.42
CA THR A 70 -7.10 -0.90 -7.82
C THR A 70 -6.48 -2.28 -7.99
N VAL A 71 -5.91 -2.83 -6.92
CA VAL A 71 -5.19 -4.10 -6.94
C VAL A 71 -6.17 -5.29 -6.96
N PRO A 72 -5.89 -6.38 -7.70
CA PRO A 72 -6.74 -7.56 -7.75
C PRO A 72 -7.02 -8.20 -6.38
N PRO A 73 -8.19 -8.86 -6.21
CA PRO A 73 -8.54 -9.56 -4.96
C PRO A 73 -7.56 -10.68 -4.58
N SER A 74 -6.86 -11.27 -5.55
CA SER A 74 -5.82 -12.28 -5.34
C SER A 74 -4.50 -11.74 -4.81
N HIS A 75 -4.33 -10.43 -4.73
CA HIS A 75 -3.07 -9.83 -4.28
C HIS A 75 -2.94 -9.85 -2.75
N ALA A 76 -1.73 -10.15 -2.26
CA ALA A 76 -1.38 -10.21 -0.84
C ALA A 76 -1.89 -9.00 -0.03
N ILE A 77 -1.64 -7.77 -0.51
CA ILE A 77 -2.07 -6.54 0.16
C ILE A 77 -3.60 -6.46 0.26
N ARG A 78 -4.33 -6.83 -0.81
CA ARG A 78 -5.81 -6.74 -0.84
C ARG A 78 -6.42 -7.76 0.12
N SER A 79 -5.90 -8.97 0.16
CA SER A 79 -6.33 -9.98 1.12
C SER A 79 -5.98 -9.61 2.56
N LEU A 80 -4.81 -9.00 2.80
CA LEU A 80 -4.40 -8.53 4.13
C LEU A 80 -5.32 -7.42 4.64
N VAL A 81 -5.70 -6.47 3.77
CA VAL A 81 -6.59 -5.36 4.10
C VAL A 81 -8.03 -5.84 4.30
N GLN A 82 -8.58 -6.61 3.35
CA GLN A 82 -9.97 -7.08 3.37
C GLN A 82 -10.22 -8.30 4.27
N LYS A 83 -9.17 -8.82 4.93
CA LYS A 83 -9.24 -10.02 5.79
C LYS A 83 -9.82 -11.24 5.05
N ASN A 84 -9.62 -11.32 3.74
CA ASN A 84 -10.20 -12.36 2.91
C ASN A 84 -9.29 -13.61 2.96
N PRO A 85 -9.79 -14.81 3.35
CA PRO A 85 -8.96 -16.01 3.58
C PRO A 85 -8.28 -16.57 2.32
N LEU A 86 -8.52 -16.00 1.14
CA LEU A 86 -8.11 -16.57 -0.15
C LEU A 86 -6.62 -16.41 -0.52
N SER A 87 -5.82 -15.62 0.20
CA SER A 87 -4.46 -15.31 -0.27
C SER A 87 -3.38 -15.92 0.61
N THR A 88 -2.74 -16.95 0.04
CA THR A 88 -1.42 -17.49 0.36
C THR A 88 -1.19 -17.98 1.81
N PRO A 89 -0.80 -19.26 2.01
CA PRO A 89 -0.58 -19.82 3.35
C PRO A 89 0.48 -19.07 4.17
N SER A 90 1.41 -18.36 3.51
CA SER A 90 2.48 -17.59 4.15
C SER A 90 2.01 -16.35 4.93
N LEU A 91 0.85 -15.78 4.59
CA LEU A 91 0.33 -14.57 5.26
C LEU A 91 -0.60 -14.88 6.44
N GLN A 92 -0.95 -16.15 6.65
CA GLN A 92 -1.78 -16.56 7.78
C GLN A 92 -1.11 -16.37 9.15
N LEU A 93 0.22 -16.19 9.17
CA LEU A 93 0.98 -15.91 10.39
C LEU A 93 0.77 -14.47 10.91
N ILE A 94 0.24 -13.55 10.09
CA ILE A 94 0.09 -12.12 10.41
C ILE A 94 -1.34 -11.79 10.90
N LYS A 95 -2.11 -12.79 11.36
CA LYS A 95 -3.49 -12.57 11.85
C LYS A 95 -3.52 -11.76 13.16
N ASP A 96 -2.45 -11.78 13.94
CA ASP A 96 -2.38 -11.12 15.25
C ASP A 96 -2.11 -9.60 15.21
N LEU A 97 -1.80 -9.02 14.02
CA LEU A 97 -1.59 -7.56 13.90
C LEU A 97 -2.88 -6.73 13.94
N GLN A 98 -4.03 -7.37 14.12
CA GLN A 98 -5.36 -6.76 13.96
C GLN A 98 -5.91 -6.12 15.24
N THR A 99 -5.32 -6.39 16.41
CA THR A 99 -5.79 -5.87 17.71
C THR A 99 -5.37 -4.40 17.93
N PHE A 100 -4.40 -3.89 17.16
CA PHE A 100 -3.88 -2.54 17.30
C PHE A 100 -4.28 -1.65 16.12
N HIS A 101 -4.52 -0.37 16.39
CA HIS A 101 -4.58 0.66 15.35
C HIS A 101 -3.31 0.58 14.51
N SER A 102 -3.45 0.08 13.29
CA SER A 102 -2.33 -0.22 12.40
C SER A 102 -2.52 0.46 11.05
N PRO A 103 -1.43 0.65 10.29
CA PRO A 103 -1.53 1.21 8.94
C PRO A 103 -2.48 0.44 8.02
N ILE A 104 -2.59 -0.87 8.21
CA ILE A 104 -3.48 -1.74 7.44
C ILE A 104 -4.94 -1.44 7.78
N THR A 105 -5.28 -1.30 9.07
CA THR A 105 -6.65 -0.93 9.49
C THR A 105 -7.05 0.46 9.03
N ASP A 106 -6.10 1.39 8.92
CA ASP A 106 -6.35 2.73 8.42
C ASP A 106 -6.58 2.76 6.91
N ILE A 107 -5.88 1.90 6.15
CA ILE A 107 -6.16 1.69 4.72
C ILE A 107 -7.55 1.08 4.52
N ASP A 108 -7.91 0.06 5.31
CA ASP A 108 -9.24 -0.57 5.24
C ASP A 108 -10.36 0.45 5.48
N ARG A 109 -10.18 1.36 6.45
CA ARG A 109 -11.12 2.46 6.68
C ARG A 109 -11.22 3.40 5.47
N GLY A 110 -10.08 3.85 4.94
CA GLY A 110 -10.05 4.76 3.79
C GLY A 110 -10.58 4.15 2.49
N LEU A 111 -10.56 2.82 2.37
CA LEU A 111 -11.19 2.09 1.27
C LEU A 111 -12.71 2.21 1.27
N ALA A 112 -13.34 2.26 2.44
CA ALA A 112 -14.79 2.43 2.55
C ALA A 112 -15.26 3.80 2.00
N ASP A 113 -14.37 4.81 2.03
CA ASP A 113 -14.64 6.15 1.53
C ASP A 113 -14.39 6.29 0.00
N ILE A 114 -14.00 5.22 -0.69
CA ILE A 114 -13.80 5.24 -2.14
C ILE A 114 -15.11 4.87 -2.82
N ILE A 115 -15.72 5.85 -3.49
CA ILE A 115 -16.99 5.67 -4.24
C ILE A 115 -16.73 4.97 -5.58
N ASP A 116 -15.55 5.21 -6.17
CA ASP A 116 -15.23 4.72 -7.51
C ASP A 116 -14.95 3.21 -7.49
N SER A 117 -15.68 2.48 -8.33
CA SER A 117 -15.39 1.07 -8.60
C SER A 117 -14.29 0.95 -9.66
N PHE A 118 -13.18 0.30 -9.33
CA PHE A 118 -12.10 0.01 -10.27
C PHE A 118 -12.16 -1.46 -10.67
N ASN A 119 -12.12 -1.75 -11.97
CA ASN A 119 -11.90 -3.11 -12.44
C ASN A 119 -10.39 -3.41 -12.44
N PRO A 120 -9.88 -4.29 -11.55
CA PRO A 120 -8.45 -4.52 -11.40
C PRO A 120 -7.84 -5.32 -12.58
N LEU A 121 -8.67 -5.97 -13.40
CA LEU A 121 -8.23 -6.81 -14.51
C LEU A 121 -8.85 -6.33 -15.81
N SER A 122 -8.03 -6.16 -16.85
CA SER A 122 -8.53 -6.05 -18.22
C SER A 122 -9.26 -7.35 -18.59
N PRO A 123 -10.29 -7.32 -19.46
CA PRO A 123 -10.96 -8.54 -19.93
C PRO A 123 -10.00 -9.59 -20.51
N ALA A 124 -8.89 -9.18 -21.13
CA ALA A 124 -7.87 -10.09 -21.64
C ALA A 124 -7.05 -10.79 -20.54
N HIS A 125 -7.07 -10.26 -19.32
CA HIS A 125 -6.29 -10.74 -18.18
C HIS A 125 -7.13 -11.52 -17.16
N LEU A 126 -8.35 -11.93 -17.53
CA LEU A 126 -9.17 -12.79 -16.70
C LEU A 126 -8.55 -14.20 -16.64
N PRO A 127 -8.60 -14.89 -15.49
CA PRO A 127 -8.18 -16.28 -15.42
C PRO A 127 -8.99 -17.11 -16.43
N GLY A 128 -8.28 -17.80 -17.33
CA GLY A 128 -8.87 -18.53 -18.47
C GLY A 128 -8.81 -17.80 -19.82
N SER A 129 -8.58 -16.48 -19.84
CA SER A 129 -8.34 -15.71 -21.09
C SER A 129 -6.86 -15.42 -21.35
N CYS A 130 -5.99 -15.63 -20.36
CA CYS A 130 -4.56 -15.38 -20.45
C CYS A 130 -3.82 -16.57 -21.07
N ILE A 131 -3.07 -16.32 -22.14
CA ILE A 131 -1.98 -17.16 -22.69
C ILE A 131 -2.43 -18.59 -23.04
N LEU A 132 -2.69 -18.81 -24.34
CA LEU A 132 -2.57 -20.15 -24.91
C LEU A 132 -1.12 -20.60 -24.76
N ASP A 133 -0.87 -21.59 -23.91
CA ASP A 133 0.42 -22.27 -23.90
C ASP A 133 0.61 -22.95 -25.27
N LEU A 134 1.48 -22.37 -26.11
CA LEU A 134 1.81 -22.91 -27.42
C LEU A 134 2.74 -24.12 -27.33
N PHE A 135 3.31 -24.40 -26.15
CA PHE A 135 4.28 -25.45 -25.92
C PHE A 135 3.98 -26.26 -24.65
N PRO A 136 2.78 -26.87 -24.55
CA PRO A 136 2.37 -27.63 -23.36
C PRO A 136 3.30 -28.80 -23.03
N ASN A 137 4.10 -29.24 -24.00
CA ASN A 137 5.02 -30.37 -23.87
C ASN A 137 6.39 -29.99 -23.31
N GLN A 138 6.68 -28.70 -23.10
CA GLN A 138 7.99 -28.25 -22.59
C GLN A 138 8.03 -28.08 -21.07
N VAL A 139 6.88 -28.02 -20.40
CA VAL A 139 6.80 -27.83 -18.94
C VAL A 139 6.30 -29.11 -18.27
N SER A 140 7.18 -29.76 -17.49
CA SER A 140 6.85 -30.92 -16.68
C SER A 140 6.54 -30.51 -15.25
N PHE A 141 5.29 -30.66 -14.81
CA PHE A 141 4.92 -30.42 -13.41
C PHE A 141 5.18 -31.67 -12.58
N HIS A 142 6.21 -31.64 -11.75
CA HIS A 142 6.43 -32.66 -10.74
C HIS A 142 5.72 -32.26 -9.45
N HIS A 143 4.51 -32.80 -9.25
CA HIS A 143 3.81 -32.63 -7.98
C HIS A 143 4.46 -33.49 -6.91
N LEU A 144 4.87 -32.86 -5.80
CA LEU A 144 5.28 -33.59 -4.61
C LEU A 144 4.06 -34.31 -4.03
N PRO A 145 4.19 -35.58 -3.59
CA PRO A 145 3.09 -36.30 -2.99
C PRO A 145 2.58 -35.55 -1.76
N SER A 146 1.25 -35.36 -1.69
CA SER A 146 0.59 -34.77 -0.54
C SER A 146 0.94 -35.57 0.71
N ARG A 147 1.31 -34.88 1.79
CA ARG A 147 1.72 -35.47 3.08
C ARG A 147 0.66 -36.40 3.71
N ASN A 148 -0.56 -36.39 3.17
CA ASN A 148 -1.72 -37.15 3.67
C ASN A 148 -2.20 -38.26 2.72
N ALA A 149 -1.41 -38.69 1.74
CA ALA A 149 -1.77 -39.89 0.96
C ALA A 149 -1.63 -41.15 1.83
N PRO A 150 -2.64 -42.04 1.88
CA PRO A 150 -2.49 -43.31 2.59
C PRO A 150 -1.37 -44.11 1.95
N LYS A 151 -0.45 -44.64 2.77
CA LYS A 151 0.57 -45.58 2.31
C LYS A 151 -0.15 -46.81 1.76
N ALA A 152 0.09 -47.12 0.49
CA ALA A 152 -0.29 -48.40 -0.06
C ALA A 152 0.66 -49.45 0.53
N ASP A 153 0.13 -50.30 1.40
CA ASP A 153 0.82 -51.46 1.94
C ASP A 153 0.98 -52.51 0.83
N ILE A 154 2.22 -52.98 0.65
CA ILE A 154 2.58 -54.14 -0.19
C ILE A 154 2.52 -55.39 0.69
#